data_AF-A0A1C7MVP9-F1
#
_entry.id   AF-A0A1C7MVP9-F1
#
_cell.length_a   1.000
_cell.length_b   1.000
_cell.length_c   1.000
_cell.angle_alpha   90.00
_cell.angle_beta   90.00
_cell.angle_gamma   90.00
#
_symmetry.space_group_name_H-M   'P 1'
#
loop_
_entity.id
_entity.type
_entity.pdbx_description
1 polymer ?
#
loop_
_entity_poly.entity_id
_entity_poly.type
_entity_poly.pdbx_seq_one_letter_code
_entity_poly.pdbx_strand_id
1 'polypeptide(L)'
;MGRLRRKRTHHGIRDNYRKQRTRAYTRDLDQIHDDLKPENIDKKKHQEIDTDLPGLGQFYCVECARHFISEHHMNEHLKSKLHKRRLKKLEDEPYTQEEADRAAGIGKTDNGKRGVRLTTTQQDVAMED
;
A
#
# COMPACT_ATOMS: atom_id res chain seq x y z
N MET A 1 33.81 -27.21 33.64
CA MET A 1 32.95 -27.87 32.64
C MET A 1 32.15 -26.81 31.88
N GLY A 2 32.65 -26.36 30.72
CA GLY A 2 31.99 -25.32 29.91
C GLY A 2 30.81 -25.87 29.11
N ARG A 3 29.84 -25.03 28.74
CA ARG A 3 28.73 -25.44 27.87
C ARG A 3 29.28 -25.89 26.51
N LEU A 4 29.10 -27.18 26.19
CA LEU A 4 29.41 -27.71 24.87
C LEU A 4 28.45 -27.12 23.82
N ARG A 5 29.00 -26.61 22.73
CA ARG A 5 28.22 -26.06 21.62
C ARG A 5 27.36 -27.16 20.98
N ARG A 6 26.06 -26.93 20.86
CA ARG A 6 25.14 -27.83 20.14
C ARG A 6 25.50 -27.88 18.64
N LYS A 7 25.28 -29.02 17.98
CA LYS A 7 25.36 -29.12 16.51
C LYS A 7 24.13 -28.45 15.88
N ARG A 8 24.25 -27.94 14.63
CA ARG A 8 23.17 -27.27 13.86
C ARG A 8 22.63 -25.98 14.49
N THR A 9 23.49 -25.03 14.84
CA THR A 9 23.11 -23.74 15.45
C THR A 9 22.60 -22.68 14.46
N HIS A 10 22.48 -22.98 13.17
CA HIS A 10 22.00 -22.01 12.19
C HIS A 10 20.54 -21.63 12.48
N HIS A 11 20.24 -20.34 12.53
CA HIS A 11 18.93 -19.77 12.93
C HIS A 11 17.79 -19.97 11.91
N GLY A 12 17.98 -20.79 10.88
CA GLY A 12 16.90 -21.18 9.98
C GLY A 12 16.30 -20.03 9.16
N ILE A 13 17.03 -18.95 8.89
CA ILE A 13 16.53 -17.69 8.29
C ILE A 13 16.17 -17.83 6.78
N ARG A 14 16.08 -19.06 6.26
CA ARG A 14 15.83 -19.33 4.84
C ARG A 14 14.49 -18.76 4.36
N ASP A 15 13.48 -18.75 5.22
CA ASP A 15 12.13 -18.31 4.84
C ASP A 15 12.05 -16.80 4.67
N ASN A 16 12.74 -16.04 5.54
CA ASN A 16 12.86 -14.58 5.38
C ASN A 16 13.57 -14.23 4.07
N TYR A 17 14.69 -14.91 3.78
CA TYR A 17 15.41 -14.70 2.52
C TYR A 17 14.56 -15.06 1.30
N ARG A 18 13.79 -16.16 1.36
CA ARG A 18 12.89 -16.56 0.27
C ARG A 18 11.79 -15.55 0.02
N LYS A 19 11.22 -14.97 1.09
CA LYS A 19 10.16 -13.96 1.02
C LYS A 19 10.63 -12.65 0.38
N GLN A 20 11.89 -12.27 0.60
CA GLN A 20 12.48 -11.03 0.05
C GLN A 20 12.98 -11.18 -1.40
N ARG A 21 12.85 -12.37 -2.02
CA ARG A 21 13.26 -12.54 -3.42
C ARG A 21 12.28 -11.83 -4.34
N THR A 22 12.80 -11.17 -5.37
CA THR A 22 12.03 -10.46 -6.40
C THR A 22 10.91 -11.31 -7.02
N ARG A 23 11.17 -12.59 -7.31
CA ARG A 23 10.18 -13.52 -7.88
C ARG A 23 8.98 -13.84 -6.97
N ALA A 24 9.10 -13.60 -5.67
CA ALA A 24 8.07 -13.90 -4.66
C ALA A 24 7.59 -12.62 -3.96
N TYR A 25 7.95 -11.47 -4.53
CA TYR A 25 7.68 -10.18 -3.96
C TYR A 25 6.19 -9.84 -4.10
N THR A 26 5.62 -9.27 -3.05
CA THR A 26 4.21 -8.86 -3.01
C THR A 26 4.07 -7.39 -3.40
N ARG A 27 2.88 -6.96 -3.82
CA ARG A 27 2.62 -5.53 -4.06
C ARG A 27 2.95 -4.68 -2.82
N ASP A 28 3.59 -3.55 -3.09
CA ASP A 28 3.98 -2.58 -2.07
C ASP A 28 2.79 -1.78 -1.54
N LEU A 29 3.02 -1.03 -0.46
CA LEU A 29 1.96 -0.22 0.16
C LEU A 29 1.57 0.96 -0.72
N ASP A 30 2.53 1.69 -1.26
CA ASP A 30 2.34 2.79 -2.20
C ASP A 30 1.56 2.37 -3.46
N GLN A 31 1.89 1.24 -4.06
CA GLN A 31 1.16 0.67 -5.19
C GLN A 31 -0.30 0.36 -4.84
N ILE A 32 -0.56 -0.07 -3.61
CA ILE A 32 -1.93 -0.36 -3.15
C ILE A 32 -2.70 0.93 -2.87
N HIS A 33 -2.04 2.00 -2.41
CA HIS A 33 -2.69 3.31 -2.33
C HIS A 33 -3.14 3.82 -3.70
N ASP A 34 -2.36 3.58 -4.75
CA ASP A 34 -2.80 3.87 -6.12
C ASP A 34 -3.97 2.99 -6.57
N ASP A 35 -3.94 1.70 -6.22
CA ASP A 35 -5.04 0.76 -6.50
C ASP A 35 -6.34 1.13 -5.72
N LEU A 36 -6.22 1.83 -4.58
CA LEU A 36 -7.33 2.32 -3.76
C LEU A 36 -7.99 3.61 -4.29
N LYS A 37 -7.47 4.19 -5.36
CA LYS A 37 -8.15 5.31 -6.03
C LYS A 37 -9.46 4.80 -6.65
N PRO A 38 -10.56 5.58 -6.63
CA PRO A 38 -11.89 5.12 -7.06
C PRO A 38 -11.90 4.54 -8.48
N GLU A 39 -11.14 5.16 -9.38
CA GLU A 39 -10.99 4.71 -10.79
C GLU A 39 -10.37 3.31 -10.92
N ASN A 40 -9.49 2.94 -9.98
CA ASN A 40 -8.77 1.68 -9.99
C ASN A 40 -9.48 0.61 -9.17
N ILE A 41 -10.14 0.99 -8.07
CA ILE A 41 -10.92 0.07 -7.23
C ILE A 41 -11.93 -0.70 -8.07
N ASP A 42 -12.70 0.00 -8.91
CA ASP A 42 -13.77 -0.63 -9.68
C ASP A 42 -13.21 -1.63 -10.69
N LYS A 43 -12.09 -1.30 -11.34
CA LYS A 43 -11.37 -2.20 -12.25
C LYS A 43 -10.79 -3.41 -11.52
N LYS A 44 -10.28 -3.22 -10.30
CA LYS A 44 -9.69 -4.30 -9.50
C LYS A 44 -10.74 -5.23 -8.89
N LYS A 45 -11.93 -4.74 -8.59
CA LYS A 45 -13.05 -5.56 -8.08
C LYS A 45 -13.73 -6.33 -9.20
N HIS A 46 -13.90 -5.73 -10.37
CA HIS A 46 -14.56 -6.35 -11.52
C HIS A 46 -13.51 -6.84 -12.55
N GLN A 47 -12.66 -7.77 -12.13
CA GLN A 47 -11.70 -8.39 -13.03
C GLN A 47 -12.39 -9.40 -13.94
N GLU A 48 -11.83 -9.56 -15.14
CA GLU A 48 -12.24 -10.61 -16.06
C GLU A 48 -11.99 -12.00 -15.45
N ILE A 49 -12.75 -12.97 -15.91
CA ILE A 49 -12.66 -14.36 -15.45
C ILE A 49 -11.34 -14.93 -15.94
N ASP A 50 -10.42 -15.19 -15.00
CA ASP A 50 -9.12 -15.79 -15.27
C ASP A 50 -9.03 -17.18 -14.65
N THR A 51 -8.78 -18.20 -15.47
CA THR A 51 -8.72 -19.61 -15.05
C THR A 51 -7.47 -19.95 -14.24
N ASP A 52 -6.41 -19.14 -14.33
CA ASP A 52 -5.15 -19.40 -13.63
C ASP A 52 -5.17 -18.87 -12.19
N LEU A 53 -6.14 -18.01 -11.86
CA LEU A 53 -6.29 -17.42 -10.53
C LEU A 53 -7.29 -18.20 -9.67
N PRO A 54 -7.08 -18.25 -8.34
CA PRO A 54 -8.03 -18.90 -7.44
C PRO A 54 -9.36 -18.14 -7.46
N GLY A 55 -10.46 -18.90 -7.45
CA GLY A 55 -11.81 -18.32 -7.52
C GLY A 55 -12.10 -17.60 -8.84
N LEU A 56 -11.41 -17.98 -9.92
CA LEU A 56 -11.53 -17.38 -11.26
C LEU A 56 -11.25 -15.87 -11.29
N GLY A 57 -10.42 -15.39 -10.36
CA GLY A 57 -10.09 -13.97 -10.21
C GLY A 57 -11.18 -13.11 -9.55
N GLN A 58 -12.38 -13.65 -9.31
CA GLN A 58 -13.56 -12.88 -8.90
C GLN A 58 -13.51 -12.42 -7.43
N PHE A 59 -12.98 -13.25 -6.52
CA PHE A 59 -12.93 -12.94 -5.09
C PHE A 59 -11.59 -12.29 -4.71
N TYR A 60 -11.47 -10.98 -4.94
CA TYR A 60 -10.23 -10.23 -4.72
C TYR A 60 -10.35 -9.19 -3.59
N CYS A 61 -9.35 -9.16 -2.70
CA CYS A 61 -9.16 -8.11 -1.71
C CYS A 61 -8.10 -7.12 -2.20
N VAL A 62 -8.51 -5.86 -2.41
CA VAL A 62 -7.64 -4.80 -2.94
C VAL A 62 -6.55 -4.42 -1.94
N GLU A 63 -6.90 -4.34 -0.65
CA GLU A 63 -6.01 -3.83 0.40
C GLU A 63 -4.85 -4.80 0.71
N CYS A 64 -5.10 -6.10 0.53
CA CYS A 64 -4.10 -7.15 0.75
C CYS A 64 -3.52 -7.71 -0.55
N ALA A 65 -3.99 -7.27 -1.71
CA ALA A 65 -3.62 -7.76 -3.04
C ALA A 65 -3.64 -9.29 -3.15
N ARG A 66 -4.76 -9.91 -2.74
CA ARG A 66 -4.89 -11.37 -2.66
C ARG A 66 -6.23 -11.86 -3.20
N HIS A 67 -6.16 -12.92 -3.99
CA HIS A 67 -7.31 -13.67 -4.50
C HIS A 67 -7.69 -14.82 -3.55
N PHE A 68 -8.99 -15.10 -3.47
CA PHE A 68 -9.59 -16.15 -2.67
C PHE A 68 -10.38 -17.12 -3.54
N ILE A 69 -10.59 -18.33 -3.03
CA ILE A 69 -11.29 -19.39 -3.77
C ILE A 69 -12.82 -19.16 -3.77
N SER A 70 -13.35 -18.64 -2.66
CA SER A 70 -14.79 -18.42 -2.46
C SER A 70 -15.06 -17.14 -1.68
N GLU A 71 -16.30 -16.65 -1.78
CA GLU A 71 -16.79 -15.48 -1.04
C GLU A 71 -16.69 -15.66 0.48
N HIS A 72 -16.94 -16.87 0.97
CA HIS A 72 -16.86 -17.18 2.40
C HIS A 72 -15.47 -16.89 2.97
N HIS A 73 -14.41 -17.36 2.28
CA HIS A 73 -13.03 -17.13 2.71
C HIS A 73 -12.61 -15.66 2.60
N MET A 74 -13.13 -14.93 1.62
CA MET A 74 -12.94 -13.48 1.54
C MET A 74 -13.56 -12.79 2.76
N ASN A 75 -14.78 -13.15 3.13
CA ASN A 75 -15.47 -12.57 4.28
C ASN A 75 -14.77 -12.90 5.61
N GLU A 76 -14.23 -14.11 5.77
CA GLU A 76 -13.38 -14.46 6.91
C GLU A 76 -12.09 -13.63 6.95
N HIS A 77 -11.46 -13.43 5.79
CA HIS A 77 -10.26 -12.61 5.66
C HIS A 77 -10.50 -11.17 6.11
N LEU A 78 -11.60 -10.54 5.69
CA LEU A 78 -11.96 -9.16 6.08
C LEU A 78 -12.09 -9.01 7.61
N LYS A 79 -12.59 -10.03 8.30
CA LYS A 79 -12.73 -10.03 9.76
C LYS A 79 -11.39 -10.24 10.50
N SER A 80 -10.40 -10.79 9.81
CA SER A 80 -9.12 -11.21 10.39
C SER A 80 -8.26 -10.04 10.89
N LYS A 81 -7.40 -10.32 11.88
CA LYS A 81 -6.45 -9.33 12.43
C LYS A 81 -5.41 -8.85 11.42
N LEU A 82 -5.09 -9.67 10.41
CA LEU A 82 -4.10 -9.32 9.39
C LEU A 82 -4.64 -8.24 8.48
N HIS A 83 -5.87 -8.40 8.01
CA HIS A 83 -6.55 -7.40 7.18
C HIS A 83 -6.73 -6.08 7.93
N LYS A 84 -7.25 -6.13 9.17
CA LYS A 84 -7.38 -4.92 10.02
C LYS A 84 -6.05 -4.19 10.26
N ARG A 85 -4.94 -4.92 10.37
CA ARG A 85 -3.60 -4.32 10.50
C ARG A 85 -3.14 -3.68 9.19
N ARG A 86 -3.52 -4.26 8.05
CA ARG A 86 -3.21 -3.70 6.73
C ARG A 86 -3.98 -2.40 6.51
N LEU A 87 -5.26 -2.35 6.85
CA LEU A 87 -6.08 -1.14 6.82
C LEU A 87 -5.44 -0.01 7.64
N LYS A 88 -5.02 -0.29 8.88
CA LYS A 88 -4.32 0.70 9.71
C LYS A 88 -3.04 1.24 9.08
N LYS A 89 -2.30 0.42 8.31
CA LYS A 89 -1.10 0.87 7.60
C LYS A 89 -1.40 1.68 6.33
N LEU A 90 -2.59 1.48 5.76
CA LEU A 90 -3.06 2.20 4.57
C LEU A 90 -3.82 3.48 4.95
N GLU A 91 -4.05 3.71 6.24
CA GLU A 91 -4.59 4.96 6.76
C GLU A 91 -3.51 6.05 6.78
N ASP A 92 -2.26 5.65 7.03
CA ASP A 92 -1.09 6.51 6.95
C ASP A 92 -0.76 6.85 5.48
N GLU A 93 -0.22 8.05 5.23
CA GLU A 93 0.24 8.44 3.89
C GLU A 93 1.42 7.56 3.45
N PRO A 94 1.43 7.05 2.20
CA PRO A 94 2.51 6.20 1.73
C PRO A 94 3.79 7.02 1.58
N TYR A 95 4.90 6.45 2.03
CA TYR A 95 6.22 7.03 1.83
C TYR A 95 6.56 7.12 0.34
N THR A 96 6.98 8.29 -0.11
CA THR A 96 7.35 8.53 -1.52
C THR A 96 8.81 8.93 -1.66
N GLN A 97 9.36 8.75 -2.86
CA GLN A 97 10.73 9.19 -3.15
C GLN A 97 10.88 10.71 -3.00
N GLU A 98 9.84 11.49 -3.31
CA GLU A 98 9.87 12.95 -3.14
C GLU A 98 10.02 13.36 -1.67
N GLU A 99 9.42 12.61 -0.76
CA GLU A 99 9.59 12.80 0.68
C GLU A 99 11.03 12.47 1.12
N ALA A 100 11.59 11.38 0.59
CA ALA A 100 12.98 10.99 0.82
C ALA A 100 13.97 12.07 0.38
N ASP A 101 13.79 12.58 -0.84
CA ASP A 101 14.64 13.61 -1.41
C ASP A 101 14.51 14.92 -0.61
N ARG A 102 13.28 15.31 -0.23
CA ARG A 102 13.04 16.48 0.64
C ARG A 102 13.75 16.37 1.98
N ALA A 103 13.69 15.19 2.62
CA ALA A 103 14.40 14.93 3.87
C ALA A 103 15.94 14.97 3.71
N ALA A 104 16.44 14.57 2.53
CA ALA A 104 17.86 14.70 2.17
C ALA A 104 18.28 16.12 1.77
N GLY A 105 17.34 17.09 1.73
CA GLY A 105 17.58 18.45 1.28
C GLY A 105 17.69 18.59 -0.25
N ILE A 106 17.29 17.56 -0.99
CA ILE A 106 17.29 17.51 -2.45
C ILE A 106 15.83 17.73 -2.89
N GLY A 107 15.46 18.95 -3.28
CA GLY A 107 14.06 19.21 -3.67
C GLY A 107 13.76 20.67 -3.98
N LYS A 108 12.54 20.92 -4.49
CA LYS A 108 12.03 22.28 -4.61
C LYS A 108 11.90 22.87 -3.21
N THR A 109 12.42 24.08 -3.00
CA THR A 109 12.21 24.80 -1.75
C THR A 109 10.72 25.06 -1.57
N ASP A 110 10.16 24.69 -0.41
CA ASP A 110 8.77 24.95 -0.02
C ASP A 110 8.46 26.46 0.12
N ASN A 111 9.45 27.33 -0.10
CA ASN A 111 9.37 28.79 0.02
C ASN A 111 8.58 29.49 -1.12
N GLY A 112 7.70 28.77 -1.83
CA GLY A 112 6.93 29.29 -2.96
C GLY A 112 7.78 29.69 -4.18
N LYS A 113 7.11 30.08 -5.27
CA LYS A 113 7.80 30.66 -6.44
C LYS A 113 8.35 32.03 -6.04
N ARG A 114 9.68 32.23 -6.10
CA ARG A 114 10.27 33.56 -5.93
C ARG A 114 9.66 34.52 -6.96
N GLY A 115 8.85 35.47 -6.51
CA GLY A 115 8.39 36.62 -7.31
C GLY A 115 6.92 36.66 -7.75
N VAL A 116 6.04 35.75 -7.31
CA VAL A 116 4.59 35.89 -7.61
C VAL A 116 3.91 36.62 -6.45
N ARG A 117 3.58 37.91 -6.65
CA ARG A 117 2.63 38.61 -5.77
C ARG A 117 1.29 37.88 -5.86
N LEU A 118 0.87 37.25 -4.77
CA LEU A 118 -0.50 36.74 -4.63
C LEU A 118 -1.43 37.96 -4.69
N THR A 119 -2.06 38.19 -5.84
CA THR A 119 -3.18 39.14 -5.93
C THR A 119 -4.34 38.51 -5.21
N THR A 120 -4.65 39.05 -4.03
CA THR A 120 -5.87 38.76 -3.26
C THR A 120 -7.07 38.88 -4.20
N THR A 121 -7.71 37.77 -4.56
CA THR A 121 -9.02 37.80 -5.21
C THR A 121 -10.00 38.38 -4.21
N GLN A 122 -10.45 39.61 -4.49
CA GLN A 122 -11.59 40.25 -3.86
C GLN A 122 -12.78 39.29 -3.95
N GLN A 123 -13.34 38.88 -2.81
CA GLN A 123 -14.65 38.27 -2.76
C GLN A 123 -15.66 39.42 -2.72
N ASP A 124 -16.38 39.59 -3.82
CA ASP A 124 -17.51 40.49 -3.93
C ASP A 124 -18.60 40.09 -2.93
N VAL A 125 -18.94 41.02 -2.04
CA VAL A 125 -20.12 40.95 -1.17
C VAL A 125 -21.33 41.24 -2.05
N ALA A 126 -22.00 40.20 -2.54
CA ALA A 126 -23.33 40.33 -3.12
C ALA A 126 -24.34 40.51 -1.97
N MET A 127 -24.77 41.75 -1.76
CA MET A 127 -25.96 42.11 -0.99
C MET A 127 -27.15 41.93 -1.94
N GLU A 128 -28.06 41.00 -1.65
CA GLU A 128 -29.38 40.94 -2.30
C GLU A 128 -30.45 41.33 -1.29
N ASP A 129 -31.35 42.22 -1.75
CA ASP A 129 -32.51 42.79 -1.05
C ASP A 129 -33.65 41.77 -0.82
#